data_AF-A0A3B0J4D7-F1
#
_entry.id   AF-A0A3B0J4D7-F1
#
_cell.length_a   1.000
_cell.length_b   1.000
_cell.length_c   1.000
_cell.angle_alpha   90.00
_cell.angle_beta   90.00
_cell.angle_gamma   90.00
#
_symmetry.space_group_name_H-M   'P 1'
#
loop_
_entity.id
_entity.type
_entity.pdbx_description
1 polymer ?
#
loop_
_entity_poly.entity_id
_entity_poly.type
_entity_poly.pdbx_seq_one_letter_code
_entity_poly.pdbx_strand_id
1 'polypeptide(L)'
;MLLSGFFVIILVILRTSVALEVIPHDSSCLPFQNTPMKQLCKGTYTTDLFLRYQDRLAAINGQYKIFYHNQGAAYFLLVSFNESPLQWCNSTILIDDSLDFYCGGSRSPLLLPGSMIYCQIYQMSYIDDLVHECTNPKISNFPTSDGSTAVHYGAISRWSTQDELEFGLGLHSAAEGHPGPYRFLAVLICLTLALLSK
;
A
#
# COMPACT_ATOMS: atom_id res chain seq x y z
N MET A 1 31.93 45.65 -4.92
CA MET A 1 31.40 44.96 -6.13
C MET A 1 31.36 43.44 -5.95
N LEU A 2 30.81 42.93 -4.83
CA LEU A 2 30.74 41.49 -4.53
C LEU A 2 29.34 41.04 -4.04
N LEU A 3 28.35 41.92 -4.14
CA LEU A 3 26.97 41.68 -3.72
C LEU A 3 26.00 41.43 -4.89
N SER A 4 26.43 41.62 -6.15
CA SER A 4 25.57 41.42 -7.32
C SER A 4 25.56 39.99 -7.86
N GLY A 5 26.56 39.16 -7.52
CA GLY A 5 26.67 37.78 -8.03
C GLY A 5 25.75 36.78 -7.32
N PHE A 6 25.56 36.95 -6.00
CA PHE A 6 24.73 36.03 -5.21
C PHE A 6 23.22 36.16 -5.52
N PHE A 7 22.75 37.36 -5.86
CA PHE A 7 21.35 37.60 -6.21
C PHE A 7 20.93 36.89 -7.51
N VAL A 8 21.85 36.78 -8.47
CA VAL A 8 21.58 36.09 -9.75
C VAL A 8 21.44 34.59 -9.54
N ILE A 9 22.26 33.99 -8.66
CA ILE A 9 22.20 32.55 -8.40
C ILE A 9 20.91 32.19 -7.64
N ILE A 10 20.48 33.02 -6.67
CA ILE A 10 19.21 32.79 -5.95
C ILE A 10 18.00 32.92 -6.89
N LEU A 11 18.01 33.85 -7.85
CA LEU A 11 16.94 34.00 -8.85
C LEU A 11 16.89 32.84 -9.87
N VAL A 12 18.01 32.20 -10.17
CA VAL A 12 18.05 31.01 -11.04
C VAL A 12 17.54 29.77 -10.30
N ILE A 13 17.86 29.62 -9.01
CA ILE A 13 17.36 28.49 -8.19
C ILE A 13 15.87 28.66 -7.85
N LEU A 14 15.35 29.89 -7.72
CA LEU A 14 13.91 30.13 -7.50
C LEU A 14 13.03 29.94 -8.75
N ARG A 15 13.61 29.87 -9.95
CA ARG A 15 12.84 29.68 -11.21
C ARG A 15 12.60 28.21 -11.56
N THR A 16 13.25 27.27 -10.90
CA THR A 16 13.03 25.83 -11.14
C THR A 16 12.02 25.21 -10.18
N SER A 17 11.42 25.99 -9.28
CA SER A 17 10.46 25.52 -8.28
C SER A 17 8.99 25.70 -8.68
N VAL A 18 8.64 25.51 -9.96
CA VAL A 18 7.24 25.28 -10.38
C VAL A 18 7.19 24.30 -11.55
N ALA A 19 7.19 23.03 -11.21
CA ALA A 19 6.26 22.07 -11.77
C ALA A 19 6.06 21.02 -10.67
N LEU A 20 5.07 21.26 -9.80
CA LEU A 20 4.33 20.12 -9.27
C LEU A 20 3.74 19.49 -10.53
N GLU A 21 4.45 18.51 -11.11
CA GLU A 21 3.83 17.60 -12.05
C GLU A 21 2.69 16.99 -11.26
N VAL A 22 1.49 17.52 -11.51
CA VAL A 22 0.25 16.79 -11.30
C VAL A 22 0.49 15.50 -12.07
N ILE A 23 0.89 14.46 -11.35
CA ILE A 23 1.07 13.12 -11.90
C ILE A 23 -0.24 12.88 -12.64
N PRO A 24 -0.21 12.72 -13.97
CA PRO A 24 -1.43 12.57 -14.73
C PRO A 24 -2.16 11.39 -14.11
N HIS A 25 -3.48 11.57 -13.92
CA HIS A 25 -4.42 10.49 -13.60
C HIS A 25 -3.87 9.19 -14.14
N ASP A 26 -3.53 8.26 -13.25
CA ASP A 26 -3.05 6.96 -13.67
C ASP A 26 -4.15 6.34 -14.52
N SER A 27 -3.97 6.39 -15.84
CA SER A 27 -4.98 5.98 -16.82
C SER A 27 -5.35 4.51 -16.63
N SER A 28 -4.53 3.75 -15.91
CA SER A 28 -4.85 2.38 -15.52
C SER A 28 -6.10 2.28 -14.65
N CYS A 29 -6.47 3.32 -13.89
CA CYS A 29 -7.66 3.31 -13.03
C CYS A 29 -8.96 3.71 -13.75
N LEU A 30 -8.90 4.19 -15.00
CA LEU A 30 -10.08 4.58 -15.78
C LEU A 30 -11.23 3.54 -15.77
N PRO A 31 -10.96 2.21 -15.86
CA PRO A 31 -12.05 1.23 -15.85
C PRO A 31 -12.84 1.15 -14.53
N PHE A 32 -12.31 1.70 -13.43
CA PHE A 32 -12.95 1.69 -12.12
C PHE A 32 -13.68 3.00 -11.81
N GLN A 33 -13.45 4.05 -12.59
CA GLN A 33 -14.06 5.36 -12.36
C GLN A 33 -15.56 5.33 -12.65
N ASN A 34 -16.30 6.11 -11.86
CA ASN A 34 -17.75 6.29 -11.91
C ASN A 34 -18.58 4.99 -11.93
N THR A 35 -17.97 3.89 -11.47
CA THR A 35 -18.57 2.56 -11.51
C THR A 35 -18.81 2.08 -10.08
N PRO A 36 -20.08 2.01 -9.60
CA PRO A 36 -20.36 1.51 -8.27
C PRO A 36 -20.02 0.03 -8.14
N MET A 37 -19.12 -0.29 -7.21
CA MET A 37 -18.66 -1.64 -6.91
C MET A 37 -19.29 -2.13 -5.61
N LYS A 38 -19.94 -3.29 -5.62
CA LYS A 38 -20.55 -3.91 -4.45
C LYS A 38 -19.51 -4.75 -3.70
N GLN A 39 -19.64 -4.87 -2.39
CA GLN A 39 -18.81 -5.82 -1.65
C GLN A 39 -19.11 -7.26 -2.12
N LEU A 40 -18.08 -7.98 -2.55
CA LEU A 40 -18.14 -9.41 -2.90
C LEU A 40 -17.98 -10.26 -1.64
N CYS A 41 -16.89 -10.03 -0.90
CA CYS A 41 -16.51 -10.86 0.24
C CYS A 41 -15.52 -10.11 1.18
N LYS A 42 -15.26 -10.71 2.34
CA LYS A 42 -14.20 -10.31 3.27
C LYS A 42 -13.41 -11.55 3.70
N GLY A 43 -12.11 -11.42 3.89
CA GLY A 43 -11.23 -12.53 4.24
C GLY A 43 -10.03 -12.07 5.06
N THR A 44 -9.19 -13.03 5.42
CA THR A 44 -7.93 -12.82 6.14
C THR A 44 -6.78 -13.25 5.25
N TYR A 45 -5.77 -12.40 5.08
CA TYR A 45 -4.57 -12.71 4.28
C TYR A 45 -3.67 -13.69 5.05
N THR A 46 -3.73 -14.97 4.69
CA THR A 46 -3.07 -16.05 5.42
C THR A 46 -1.59 -16.15 5.13
N THR A 47 -0.85 -16.85 6.01
CA THR A 47 0.56 -17.21 5.76
C THR A 47 0.70 -18.02 4.47
N ASP A 48 -0.26 -18.87 4.12
CA ASP A 48 -0.22 -19.66 2.87
C ASP A 48 -0.27 -18.76 1.63
N LEU A 49 -1.13 -17.74 1.63
CA LEU A 49 -1.18 -16.73 0.56
C LEU A 49 0.12 -15.93 0.49
N PHE A 50 0.68 -15.55 1.63
CA PHE A 50 1.98 -14.88 1.69
C PHE A 50 3.11 -15.74 1.13
N LEU A 51 3.21 -17.00 1.52
CA LEU A 51 4.25 -17.91 1.03
C LEU A 51 4.14 -18.14 -0.49
N ARG A 52 2.91 -18.15 -1.02
CA ARG A 52 2.64 -18.34 -2.46
C ARG A 52 2.97 -17.10 -3.30
N TYR A 53 2.54 -15.92 -2.86
CA TYR A 53 2.59 -14.70 -3.67
C TYR A 53 3.66 -13.68 -3.25
N GLN A 54 4.18 -13.80 -2.03
CA GLN A 54 5.20 -12.92 -1.44
C GLN A 54 4.79 -11.43 -1.48
N ASP A 55 3.48 -11.13 -1.38
CA ASP A 55 3.00 -9.75 -1.29
C ASP A 55 3.38 -9.17 0.09
N ARG A 56 4.40 -8.31 0.09
CA ARG A 56 4.92 -7.66 1.29
C ARG A 56 4.11 -6.43 1.72
N LEU A 57 3.16 -5.99 0.89
CA LEU A 57 2.30 -4.85 1.19
C LEU A 57 1.04 -5.30 1.94
N ALA A 58 0.61 -6.55 1.78
CA ALA A 58 -0.45 -7.16 2.57
C ALA A 58 0.08 -7.67 3.91
N ALA A 59 -0.55 -7.26 5.02
CA ALA A 59 -0.21 -7.76 6.34
C ALA A 59 -0.66 -9.23 6.49
N ILE A 60 0.25 -10.10 6.93
CA ILE A 60 -0.09 -11.49 7.31
C ILE A 60 -1.09 -11.43 8.47
N ASN A 61 -2.14 -12.25 8.42
CA ASN A 61 -3.32 -12.22 9.29
C ASN A 61 -4.14 -10.92 9.22
N GLY A 62 -3.80 -10.00 8.31
CA GLY A 62 -4.55 -8.78 8.04
C GLY A 62 -5.86 -9.06 7.31
N GLN A 63 -6.87 -8.24 7.56
CA GLN A 63 -8.14 -8.34 6.83
C GLN A 63 -7.99 -7.80 5.41
N TYR A 64 -8.72 -8.42 4.48
CA TYR A 64 -8.95 -7.88 3.15
C TYR A 64 -10.44 -7.94 2.78
N LYS A 65 -10.84 -7.02 1.90
CA LYS A 65 -12.17 -6.99 1.28
C LYS A 65 -12.03 -6.96 -0.23
N ILE A 66 -12.93 -7.65 -0.92
CA ILE A 66 -13.05 -7.58 -2.37
C ILE A 66 -14.37 -6.91 -2.71
N PHE A 67 -14.31 -5.88 -3.55
CA PHE A 67 -15.46 -5.25 -4.18
C PHE A 67 -15.48 -5.62 -5.66
N TYR A 68 -16.66 -5.72 -6.25
CA TYR A 68 -16.83 -6.09 -7.64
C TYR A 68 -17.89 -5.25 -8.36
N HIS A 69 -17.68 -5.09 -9.66
CA HIS A 69 -18.69 -4.68 -10.62
C HIS A 69 -18.65 -5.62 -11.82
N ASN A 70 -19.79 -5.88 -12.44
CA ASN A 70 -19.87 -6.70 -13.65
C ASN A 70 -20.49 -5.89 -14.79
N GLN A 71 -19.83 -5.90 -15.95
CA GLN A 71 -20.31 -5.29 -17.18
C GLN A 71 -20.37 -6.35 -18.29
N GLY A 72 -21.53 -6.96 -18.49
CA GLY A 72 -21.67 -8.11 -19.36
C GLY A 72 -20.87 -9.31 -18.83
N ALA A 73 -19.88 -9.77 -19.61
CA ALA A 73 -18.97 -10.86 -19.22
C ALA A 73 -17.73 -10.38 -18.44
N ALA A 74 -17.45 -9.07 -18.43
CA ALA A 74 -16.27 -8.51 -17.77
C ALA A 74 -16.51 -8.26 -16.29
N TYR A 75 -15.54 -8.63 -15.45
CA TYR A 75 -15.55 -8.38 -14.00
C TYR A 75 -14.47 -7.39 -13.58
N PHE A 76 -14.86 -6.36 -12.86
CA PHE A 76 -13.95 -5.36 -12.30
C PHE A 76 -13.84 -5.63 -10.80
N LEU A 77 -12.63 -5.91 -10.33
CA LEU A 77 -12.37 -6.26 -8.94
C LEU A 77 -11.51 -5.20 -8.28
N LEU A 78 -11.90 -4.76 -7.08
CA LEU A 78 -11.10 -3.92 -6.22
C LEU A 78 -10.82 -4.69 -4.94
N VAL A 79 -9.56 -5.05 -4.72
CA VAL A 79 -9.11 -5.66 -3.47
C VAL A 79 -8.57 -4.56 -2.57
N SER A 80 -9.03 -4.52 -1.32
CA SER A 80 -8.47 -3.64 -0.30
C SER A 80 -7.81 -4.49 0.78
N PHE A 81 -6.52 -4.30 0.99
CA PHE A 81 -5.73 -4.86 2.09
C PHE A 81 -5.51 -3.85 3.21
N ASN A 82 -5.18 -4.38 4.38
CA ASN A 82 -4.82 -3.66 5.60
C ASN A 82 -5.96 -2.78 6.14
N GLU A 83 -5.78 -2.28 7.35
CA GLU A 83 -6.67 -1.29 7.98
C GLU A 83 -6.78 -0.04 7.09
N SER A 84 -7.99 0.30 6.69
CA SER A 84 -8.31 1.50 5.92
C SER A 84 -9.80 1.83 6.03
N PRO A 85 -10.22 3.07 5.76
CA PRO A 85 -11.64 3.40 5.67
C PRO A 85 -12.44 2.58 4.64
N LEU A 86 -11.77 2.02 3.61
CA LEU A 86 -12.42 1.09 2.68
C LEU A 86 -12.85 -0.21 3.39
N GLN A 87 -12.10 -0.67 4.40
CA GLN A 87 -12.48 -1.84 5.19
C GLN A 87 -13.78 -1.62 5.98
N TRP A 88 -14.10 -0.38 6.35
CA TRP A 88 -15.30 -0.07 7.13
C TRP A 88 -16.52 0.17 6.26
N CYS A 89 -16.35 0.33 4.94
CA CYS A 89 -17.47 0.43 4.02
C CYS A 89 -18.17 -0.93 3.86
N ASN A 90 -19.43 -0.99 4.27
CA ASN A 90 -20.30 -2.15 4.09
C ASN A 90 -21.34 -1.93 2.96
N SER A 91 -21.15 -0.88 2.16
CA SER A 91 -22.02 -0.50 1.04
C SER A 91 -21.24 -0.60 -0.28
N THR A 92 -21.67 0.13 -1.31
CA THR A 92 -20.93 0.25 -2.57
C THR A 92 -19.73 1.17 -2.40
N ILE A 93 -18.63 0.87 -3.09
CA ILE A 93 -17.53 1.79 -3.31
C ILE A 93 -17.69 2.44 -4.67
N LEU A 94 -17.48 3.75 -4.75
CA LEU A 94 -17.38 4.51 -5.99
C LEU A 94 -16.01 5.19 -6.02
N ILE A 95 -15.32 5.14 -7.15
CA ILE A 95 -14.12 5.93 -7.42
C ILE A 95 -14.53 6.98 -8.43
N ASP A 96 -14.31 8.26 -8.16
CA ASP A 96 -14.64 9.33 -9.11
C ASP A 96 -13.49 9.62 -10.08
N ASP A 97 -13.71 10.60 -10.96
CA ASP A 97 -12.71 11.04 -11.93
C ASP A 97 -11.42 11.53 -11.26
N SER A 98 -11.50 12.08 -10.04
CA SER A 98 -10.36 12.56 -9.24
C SER A 98 -9.63 11.45 -8.49
N LEU A 99 -10.06 10.19 -8.65
CA LEU A 99 -9.62 9.02 -7.87
C LEU A 99 -9.96 9.11 -6.38
N ASP A 100 -10.95 9.93 -6.03
CA ASP A 100 -11.50 9.96 -4.70
C ASP A 100 -12.46 8.79 -4.49
N PHE A 101 -12.37 8.16 -3.33
CA PHE A 101 -13.19 7.02 -2.95
C PHE A 101 -14.42 7.47 -2.16
N TYR A 102 -15.59 6.93 -2.48
CA TYR A 102 -16.83 7.20 -1.75
C TYR A 102 -17.46 5.88 -1.30
N CYS A 103 -18.02 5.89 -0.09
CA CYS A 103 -18.80 4.77 0.43
C CYS A 103 -20.31 5.06 0.34
N GLY A 104 -21.05 4.17 -0.32
CA GLY A 104 -22.49 4.27 -0.52
C GLY A 104 -22.86 5.56 -1.27
N GLY A 105 -23.87 6.27 -0.75
CA GLY A 105 -24.30 7.57 -1.27
C GLY A 105 -23.63 8.77 -0.57
N SER A 106 -22.51 8.58 0.12
CA SER A 106 -21.78 9.68 0.76
C SER A 106 -21.35 10.73 -0.28
N ARG A 107 -21.53 12.01 0.06
CA ARG A 107 -21.02 13.14 -0.74
C ARG A 107 -19.60 13.55 -0.33
N SER A 108 -19.10 12.99 0.77
CA SER A 108 -17.75 13.26 1.26
C SER A 108 -16.85 12.08 0.93
N PRO A 109 -15.67 12.33 0.34
CA PRO A 109 -14.74 11.27 0.02
C PRO A 109 -14.15 10.65 1.30
N LEU A 110 -13.77 9.39 1.20
CA LEU A 110 -13.01 8.68 2.21
C LEU A 110 -11.57 9.19 2.18
N LEU A 111 -11.10 9.67 3.32
CA LEU A 111 -9.69 10.05 3.47
C LEU A 111 -8.85 8.78 3.60
N LEU A 112 -7.98 8.51 2.63
CA LEU A 112 -7.09 7.34 2.61
C LEU A 112 -5.61 7.74 2.83
N PRO A 113 -5.24 8.32 3.99
CA PRO A 113 -3.91 8.84 4.22
C PRO A 113 -2.86 7.72 4.22
N GLY A 114 -1.81 7.89 3.41
CA GLY A 114 -0.72 6.92 3.32
C GLY A 114 -1.09 5.60 2.63
N SER A 115 -2.25 5.53 2.00
CA SER A 115 -2.66 4.40 1.18
C SER A 115 -1.99 4.42 -0.19
N MET A 116 -1.90 3.24 -0.80
CA MET A 116 -1.47 3.06 -2.19
C MET A 116 -2.57 2.36 -2.97
N ILE A 117 -2.76 2.74 -4.23
CA ILE A 117 -3.63 2.05 -5.17
C ILE A 117 -2.84 1.68 -6.42
N TYR A 118 -3.03 0.45 -6.90
CA TYR A 118 -2.46 -0.07 -8.14
C TYR A 118 -3.60 -0.60 -9.00
N CYS A 119 -3.84 0.01 -10.16
CA CYS A 119 -4.90 -0.41 -11.08
C CYS A 119 -4.33 -1.24 -12.23
N GLN A 120 -5.18 -2.09 -12.82
CA GLN A 120 -4.82 -3.04 -13.89
C GLN A 120 -3.64 -3.96 -13.54
N ILE A 121 -3.69 -4.56 -12.36
CA ILE A 121 -2.70 -5.59 -12.02
C ILE A 121 -3.03 -6.92 -12.73
N TYR A 122 -2.07 -7.46 -13.46
CA TYR A 122 -2.23 -8.70 -14.23
C TYR A 122 -1.82 -9.96 -13.44
N GLN A 123 -2.33 -10.12 -12.22
CA GLN A 123 -2.06 -11.29 -11.37
C GLN A 123 -3.33 -12.11 -11.13
N MET A 124 -3.93 -12.62 -12.21
CA MET A 124 -5.26 -13.24 -12.14
C MET A 124 -5.32 -14.42 -11.15
N SER A 125 -4.30 -15.29 -11.10
CA SER A 125 -4.28 -16.39 -10.13
C SER A 125 -4.25 -15.93 -8.67
N TYR A 126 -3.57 -14.82 -8.38
CA TYR A 126 -3.56 -14.25 -7.04
C TYR A 126 -4.95 -13.79 -6.61
N ILE A 127 -5.64 -13.11 -7.53
CA ILE A 127 -7.00 -12.62 -7.29
C ILE A 127 -8.00 -13.77 -7.19
N ASP A 128 -7.87 -14.78 -8.04
CA ASP A 128 -8.70 -16.00 -8.00
C ASP A 128 -8.61 -16.69 -6.64
N ASP A 129 -7.38 -16.84 -6.10
CA ASP A 129 -7.15 -17.44 -4.79
C ASP A 129 -7.74 -16.59 -3.66
N LEU A 130 -7.61 -15.26 -3.72
CA LEU A 130 -8.22 -14.36 -2.74
C LEU A 130 -9.75 -14.47 -2.76
N VAL A 131 -10.37 -14.56 -3.94
CA VAL A 131 -11.81 -14.77 -4.10
C VAL A 131 -12.21 -16.14 -3.57
N HIS A 132 -11.43 -17.18 -3.88
CA HIS A 132 -11.69 -18.53 -3.40
C HIS A 132 -11.68 -18.62 -1.87
N GLU A 133 -10.73 -17.97 -1.20
CA GLU A 133 -10.60 -18.02 0.24
C GLU A 133 -11.65 -17.20 1.01
N CYS A 134 -12.14 -16.09 0.44
CA CYS A 134 -13.09 -15.22 1.14
C CYS A 134 -14.57 -15.56 0.88
N THR A 135 -14.89 -16.35 -0.15
CA THR A 135 -16.28 -16.60 -0.56
C THR A 135 -16.91 -17.80 0.17
N ASN A 136 -18.21 -17.71 0.45
CA ASN A 136 -19.00 -18.79 1.02
C ASN A 136 -20.36 -18.90 0.30
N PRO A 137 -20.62 -19.97 -0.49
CA PRO A 137 -19.73 -21.10 -0.75
C PRO A 137 -18.46 -20.68 -1.49
N LYS A 138 -17.38 -21.44 -1.33
CA LYS A 138 -16.11 -21.17 -2.01
C LYS A 138 -16.31 -21.21 -3.53
N ILE A 139 -16.02 -20.11 -4.20
CA ILE A 139 -16.04 -20.03 -5.67
C ILE A 139 -14.69 -20.53 -6.18
N SER A 140 -14.71 -21.51 -7.08
CA SER A 140 -13.53 -21.91 -7.85
C SER A 140 -13.70 -21.39 -9.27
N ASN A 141 -12.62 -20.87 -9.87
CA ASN A 141 -12.61 -20.30 -11.22
C ASN A 141 -13.53 -19.07 -11.36
N PHE A 142 -13.29 -18.02 -10.56
CA PHE A 142 -13.97 -16.75 -10.79
C PHE A 142 -13.56 -16.22 -12.19
N PRO A 143 -14.49 -15.70 -13.01
CA PRO A 143 -14.21 -15.25 -14.37
C PRO A 143 -13.39 -13.93 -14.38
N THR A 144 -12.11 -14.02 -14.04
CA THR A 144 -11.17 -12.89 -13.99
C THR A 144 -10.51 -12.59 -15.35
N SER A 145 -10.65 -13.48 -16.34
CA SER A 145 -9.94 -13.37 -17.64
C SER A 145 -10.32 -12.15 -18.48
N ASP A 146 -11.58 -11.75 -18.43
CA ASP A 146 -12.13 -10.67 -19.28
C ASP A 146 -12.31 -9.36 -18.49
N GLY A 147 -11.62 -9.25 -17.36
CA GLY A 147 -11.82 -8.22 -16.35
C GLY A 147 -10.65 -7.26 -16.13
N SER A 148 -10.77 -6.44 -15.10
CA SER A 148 -9.67 -5.61 -14.60
C SER A 148 -9.62 -5.68 -13.08
N THR A 149 -8.42 -5.68 -12.52
CA THR A 149 -8.24 -5.66 -11.06
C THR A 149 -7.48 -4.42 -10.60
N ALA A 150 -7.95 -3.81 -9.53
CA ALA A 150 -7.25 -2.80 -8.74
C ALA A 150 -6.98 -3.34 -7.34
N VAL A 151 -5.84 -2.97 -6.77
CA VAL A 151 -5.45 -3.30 -5.40
C VAL A 151 -5.13 -2.03 -4.64
N HIS A 152 -5.84 -1.85 -3.54
CA HIS A 152 -5.59 -0.82 -2.57
C HIS A 152 -4.89 -1.43 -1.35
N TYR A 153 -3.80 -0.82 -0.89
CA TYR A 153 -3.16 -1.12 0.38
C TYR A 153 -3.38 0.05 1.32
N GLY A 154 -4.05 -0.21 2.45
CA GLY A 154 -4.10 0.73 3.56
C GLY A 154 -2.71 0.97 4.14
N ALA A 155 -2.50 2.14 4.73
CA ALA A 155 -1.25 2.47 5.40
C ALA A 155 -0.87 1.36 6.38
N ILE A 156 0.32 0.80 6.20
CA ILE A 156 0.90 -0.14 7.16
C ILE A 156 1.22 0.69 8.40
N SER A 157 0.30 0.72 9.36
CA SER A 157 0.60 1.30 10.66
C SER A 157 1.81 0.58 11.24
N ARG A 158 2.70 1.32 11.90
CA ARG A 158 3.86 0.82 12.67
C ARG A 158 3.49 -0.16 13.82
N TRP A 159 2.33 -0.79 13.77
CA TRP A 159 1.89 -1.85 14.68
C TRP A 159 2.43 -3.23 14.36
N SER A 160 3.11 -3.39 13.22
CA SER A 160 4.21 -4.35 13.18
C SER A 160 5.31 -3.77 14.07
N THR A 161 5.28 -4.12 15.36
CA THR A 161 6.51 -4.10 16.16
C THR A 161 7.57 -4.78 15.32
N GLN A 162 8.77 -4.20 15.36
CA GLN A 162 9.93 -4.42 14.49
C GLN A 162 10.40 -5.88 14.32
N ASP A 163 9.67 -6.85 14.89
CA ASP A 163 9.89 -8.29 14.92
C ASP A 163 8.85 -9.11 14.11
N GLU A 164 7.72 -8.54 13.64
CA GLU A 164 6.75 -9.29 12.78
C GLU A 164 6.95 -9.07 11.27
N LEU A 165 7.86 -8.17 10.89
CA LEU A 165 8.45 -8.15 9.56
C LEU A 165 9.71 -9.03 9.49
N GLU A 166 10.02 -9.79 10.53
CA GLU A 166 10.81 -11.01 10.35
C GLU A 166 9.87 -12.06 9.74
N PHE A 167 10.12 -12.33 8.47
CA PHE A 167 9.69 -13.52 7.74
C PHE A 167 9.28 -14.64 8.69
N GLY A 168 8.02 -15.08 8.62
CA GLY A 168 7.45 -16.20 9.37
C GLY A 168 8.10 -17.55 9.07
N LEU A 169 9.40 -17.66 9.30
CA LEU A 169 10.24 -18.83 9.34
C LEU A 169 11.03 -18.74 10.65
N GLY A 170 10.33 -18.98 11.76
CA GLY A 170 10.97 -19.30 13.02
C GLY A 170 11.68 -20.66 12.90
N LEU A 171 12.86 -20.68 12.25
CA LEU A 171 13.77 -21.81 12.34
C LEU A 171 14.46 -21.71 13.70
N HIS A 172 14.05 -22.55 14.64
CA HIS A 172 14.77 -22.76 15.88
C HIS A 172 16.25 -23.05 15.57
N SER A 173 17.15 -22.14 15.94
CA SER A 173 18.57 -22.43 16.10
C SER A 173 19.08 -21.66 17.30
N ALA A 174 19.23 -22.38 18.39
CA ALA A 174 20.01 -21.96 19.54
C ALA A 174 21.47 -21.80 19.11
N ALA A 175 22.04 -20.60 19.28
CA ALA A 175 23.47 -20.40 19.48
C ALA A 175 23.76 -18.98 20.01
N GLU A 176 24.11 -18.94 21.29
CA GLU A 176 25.06 -18.07 21.99
C GLU A 176 25.48 -16.71 21.37
N GLY A 177 25.30 -15.66 22.17
CA GLY A 177 25.60 -14.29 21.82
C GLY A 177 27.09 -13.93 21.77
N HIS A 178 27.40 -12.93 20.94
CA HIS A 178 28.59 -12.10 21.00
C HIS A 178 28.22 -10.66 20.55
N PRO A 179 28.56 -9.61 21.32
CA PRO A 179 28.29 -8.23 20.92
C PRO A 179 29.34 -7.76 19.89
N GLY A 180 28.85 -7.36 18.71
CA GLY A 180 29.67 -6.83 17.61
C GLY A 180 30.35 -5.48 17.89
N PRO A 181 31.36 -5.11 17.08
CA PRO A 181 32.38 -4.10 17.41
C PRO A 181 31.91 -2.63 17.31
N TYR A 182 30.64 -2.38 16.98
CA TYR A 182 30.15 -1.04 16.66
C TYR A 182 29.81 -0.18 17.89
N ARG A 183 29.83 -0.74 19.11
CA ARG A 183 29.64 0.03 20.35
C ARG A 183 30.90 0.74 20.86
N PHE A 184 32.09 0.37 20.37
CA PHE A 184 33.34 1.02 20.80
C PHE A 184 33.65 2.32 20.06
N LEU A 185 33.10 2.54 18.86
CA LEU A 185 33.35 3.77 18.09
C LEU A 185 32.57 4.99 18.62
N ALA A 186 31.39 4.77 19.20
CA ALA A 186 30.56 5.85 19.74
C ALA A 186 31.12 6.44 21.05
N VAL A 187 31.88 5.65 21.82
CA VAL A 187 32.49 6.11 23.09
C VAL A 187 33.76 6.92 22.86
N LEU A 188 34.54 6.63 21.80
CA LEU A 188 35.76 7.38 21.48
C LEU A 188 35.48 8.80 20.95
N ILE A 189 34.36 9.01 20.26
CA ILE A 189 34.02 10.32 19.67
C ILE A 189 33.55 11.31 20.75
N CYS A 190 32.89 10.85 21.83
CA CYS A 190 32.52 11.72 22.94
C CYS A 190 33.72 12.15 23.81
N LEU A 191 34.75 11.31 23.93
CA LEU A 191 35.94 11.63 24.74
C LEU A 191 36.86 12.66 24.08
N THR A 192 36.89 12.75 22.75
CA THR A 192 37.74 13.72 22.03
C THR A 192 37.15 15.14 22.02
N LEU A 193 35.82 15.29 22.02
CA LEU A 193 35.15 16.60 22.10
C LEU A 193 35.25 17.25 23.49
N ALA A 194 35.39 16.46 24.56
CA ALA A 194 35.56 16.98 25.92
C ALA A 194 36.99 17.49 26.22
N LEU A 195 38.00 17.06 25.44
CA LEU A 195 39.40 17.47 25.60
C LEU A 195 39.80 18.70 24.76
N LEU A 196 38.93 19.17 23.86
CA LEU A 196 39.14 20.38 23.04
C LEU A 196 38.44 21.64 23.60
N SER A 197 37.82 21.55 24.77
CA SER A 197 37.11 22.64 25.45
C SER A 197 37.81 23.13 26.73
N LYS A 198 39.13 22.95 26.84
CA LYS A 198 39.97 23.55 27.89
C LYS A 198 41.22 24.16 27.30
#